data_AF-A0A4S2GF73-F1
#
_entry.id   AF-A0A4S2GF73-F1
#
_cell.length_a   1.000
_cell.length_b   1.000
_cell.length_c   1.000
_cell.angle_alpha   90.00
_cell.angle_beta   90.00
_cell.angle_gamma   90.00
#
_symmetry.space_group_name_H-M   'P 1'
#
loop_
_entity.id
_entity.type
_entity.pdbx_description
1 polymer ?
#
loop_
_entity_poly.entity_id
_entity_poly.type
_entity_poly.pdbx_seq_one_letter_code
_entity_poly.pdbx_strand_id
1 'polypeptide(L)'
;MSNSPSTPFMEKVSGAVSGALSDALDRQSPSLAAAKKYQERFLSKNRINSNCRVYISDEMFDLLNRMVAAVGKNRASVGNYVTEIVREHVERNRESINAIYFTNTRPLF
;
A
#
# COMPACT_ATOMS: atom_id res chain seq x y z
N MET A 1 -37.05 -2.17 27.64
CA MET A 1 -36.47 -2.55 26.33
C MET A 1 -35.17 -3.27 26.60
N SER A 2 -35.15 -4.59 26.38
CA SER A 2 -34.05 -5.49 26.71
C SER A 2 -32.89 -5.30 25.72
N ASN A 3 -31.71 -4.94 26.22
CA ASN A 3 -30.47 -5.06 25.46
C ASN A 3 -30.02 -6.52 25.46
N SER A 4 -30.07 -7.17 24.30
CA SER A 4 -29.47 -8.48 24.08
C SER A 4 -27.94 -8.34 23.91
N PRO A 5 -27.13 -9.21 24.52
CA PRO A 5 -25.68 -9.21 24.30
C PRO A 5 -25.38 -9.88 22.96
N SER A 6 -24.81 -9.13 22.02
CA SER A 6 -24.24 -9.71 20.79
C SER A 6 -23.15 -10.72 21.17
N THR A 7 -23.33 -11.98 20.80
CA THR A 7 -22.46 -13.08 21.26
C THR A 7 -21.11 -13.06 20.52
N PRO A 8 -19.97 -13.19 21.22
CA PRO A 8 -18.62 -13.16 20.62
C PRO A 8 -18.32 -14.30 19.63
N PHE A 9 -19.14 -15.35 19.62
CA PHE A 9 -18.90 -16.55 18.83
C PHE A 9 -19.26 -16.36 17.34
N MET A 10 -20.38 -15.68 17.04
CA MET A 10 -20.81 -15.46 15.65
C MET A 10 -19.84 -14.56 14.88
N GLU A 11 -19.27 -13.55 15.54
CA GLU A 11 -18.28 -12.65 14.92
C GLU A 11 -16.95 -13.38 14.62
N LYS A 12 -16.48 -14.24 15.54
CA LYS A 12 -15.29 -15.07 15.34
C LYS A 12 -15.46 -16.08 14.20
N VAL A 13 -16.61 -16.76 14.12
CA VAL A 13 -16.89 -17.73 13.06
C VAL A 13 -16.99 -17.04 11.70
N SER A 14 -17.62 -15.87 11.65
CA SER A 14 -17.71 -15.08 10.41
C SER A 14 -16.32 -14.61 9.92
N GLY A 15 -15.46 -14.13 10.81
CA GLY A 15 -14.09 -13.72 10.47
C GLY A 15 -13.23 -14.87 9.96
N ALA A 16 -13.29 -16.05 10.59
CA ALA A 16 -12.53 -17.22 10.18
C ALA A 16 -12.96 -17.76 8.80
N VAL A 17 -14.27 -17.79 8.53
CA VAL A 17 -14.82 -18.21 7.23
C VAL A 17 -14.45 -17.22 6.13
N SER A 18 -14.48 -15.92 6.42
CA SER A 18 -14.11 -14.87 5.46
C SER A 18 -12.62 -14.92 5.09
N GLY A 19 -11.74 -15.16 6.07
CA GLY A 19 -10.31 -15.35 5.84
C GLY A 19 -10.00 -16.60 5.00
N ALA A 20 -10.59 -17.75 5.34
CA ALA A 20 -10.39 -18.99 4.60
C ALA A 20 -10.88 -18.91 3.15
N LEU A 21 -11.98 -18.20 2.90
CA LEU A 21 -12.49 -17.96 1.55
C LEU A 21 -11.57 -17.04 0.75
N SER A 22 -11.03 -15.98 1.36
CA SER A 22 -10.06 -15.10 0.67
C SER A 22 -8.78 -15.86 0.30
N ASP A 23 -8.25 -16.69 1.20
CA ASP A 23 -7.06 -17.51 0.94
C ASP A 23 -7.28 -18.54 -0.18
N ALA A 24 -8.46 -19.17 -0.24
CA ALA A 24 -8.81 -20.10 -1.30
C ALA A 24 -8.89 -19.40 -2.67
N LEU A 25 -9.51 -18.22 -2.72
CA LEU A 25 -9.62 -17.41 -3.94
C LEU A 25 -8.25 -16.89 -4.40
N ASP A 26 -7.38 -16.51 -3.47
CA ASP A 26 -6.02 -16.05 -3.76
C ASP A 26 -5.14 -17.18 -4.32
N ARG A 27 -5.35 -18.43 -3.88
CA ARG A 27 -4.69 -19.61 -4.47
C ARG A 27 -5.21 -19.94 -5.87
N GLN A 28 -6.49 -19.68 -6.13
CA GLN A 28 -7.13 -19.98 -7.41
C GLN A 28 -6.78 -18.93 -8.49
N SER A 29 -6.40 -17.72 -8.09
CA SER A 29 -5.93 -16.66 -9.00
C SER A 29 -4.75 -15.88 -8.41
N PRO A 30 -3.50 -16.31 -8.69
CA PRO A 30 -2.29 -15.64 -8.22
C PRO A 30 -2.19 -14.17 -8.65
N SER A 31 -2.73 -13.84 -9.84
CA SER A 31 -2.75 -12.47 -10.35
C SER A 31 -3.69 -11.56 -9.54
N LEU A 32 -4.84 -12.08 -9.09
CA LEU A 32 -5.75 -11.34 -8.22
C LEU A 32 -5.13 -11.13 -6.83
N ALA A 33 -4.47 -12.15 -6.29
CA ALA A 33 -3.75 -12.04 -5.01
C ALA A 33 -2.64 -10.98 -5.08
N ALA A 34 -1.86 -10.97 -6.17
CA ALA A 34 -0.85 -9.94 -6.42
C ALA A 34 -1.47 -8.55 -6.55
N ALA A 35 -2.58 -8.42 -7.26
CA ALA A 35 -3.30 -7.15 -7.41
C ALA A 35 -3.83 -6.61 -6.07
N LYS A 36 -4.37 -7.47 -5.20
CA LYS A 36 -4.81 -7.09 -3.85
C LYS A 36 -3.64 -6.59 -3.01
N LYS A 37 -2.54 -7.34 -2.95
CA LYS A 37 -1.33 -6.94 -2.22
C LYS A 37 -0.77 -5.61 -2.71
N TYR A 38 -0.76 -5.41 -4.04
CA TYR A 38 -0.36 -4.15 -4.64
C TYR A 38 -1.28 -3.00 -4.22
N GLN A 39 -2.60 -3.19 -4.29
CA GLN A 39 -3.58 -2.18 -3.91
C GLN A 39 -3.46 -1.80 -2.43
N GLU A 40 -3.29 -2.78 -1.54
CA GLU A 40 -3.10 -2.54 -0.10
C GLU A 40 -1.82 -1.79 0.19
N ARG A 41 -0.73 -2.11 -0.52
CA ARG A 41 0.57 -1.47 -0.29
C ARG A 41 0.63 -0.04 -0.79
N PHE A 42 0.24 0.20 -2.05
CA PHE A 42 0.48 1.48 -2.71
C PHE A 42 -0.75 2.38 -2.83
N LEU A 43 -1.95 1.80 -2.79
CA LEU A 43 -3.20 2.52 -3.02
C LEU A 43 -4.08 2.57 -1.76
N SER A 44 -3.44 2.50 -0.59
CA SER A 44 -4.11 2.59 0.71
C SER A 44 -4.73 3.98 0.93
N LYS A 45 -5.70 4.05 1.86
CA LYS A 45 -6.44 5.27 2.22
C LYS A 45 -5.62 6.33 2.96
N ASN A 46 -4.30 6.23 2.97
CA ASN A 46 -3.49 7.05 3.83
C ASN A 46 -3.49 8.51 3.34
N ARG A 47 -3.80 9.43 4.25
CA ARG A 47 -3.76 10.87 3.98
C ARG A 47 -2.42 11.39 4.46
N ILE A 48 -1.63 11.90 3.53
CA ILE A 48 -0.42 12.65 3.87
C ILE A 48 -0.86 14.00 4.42
N ASN A 49 -0.59 14.23 5.70
CA ASN A 49 -0.96 15.46 6.40
C ASN A 49 0.09 16.57 6.26
N SER A 50 1.34 16.21 5.95
CA SER A 50 2.46 17.13 5.71
C SER A 50 3.25 16.65 4.50
N ASN A 51 3.42 17.51 3.48
CA ASN A 51 4.08 17.14 2.23
C ASN A 51 5.14 18.17 1.78
N CYS A 52 6.24 17.65 1.25
CA CYS A 52 7.19 18.41 0.46
C CYS A 52 6.98 18.08 -1.03
N ARG A 53 7.34 19.01 -1.92
CA ARG A 53 7.19 18.82 -3.38
C ARG A 53 8.53 18.43 -3.99
N VAL A 54 8.49 17.43 -4.87
CA VAL A 54 9.59 17.09 -5.78
C VAL A 54 9.06 17.20 -7.20
N TYR A 55 9.92 17.57 -8.14
CA TYR A 55 9.57 17.64 -9.56
C TYR A 55 9.83 16.29 -10.24
N ILE A 56 8.94 15.93 -11.16
CA ILE A 56 9.04 14.78 -12.05
C ILE A 56 8.69 15.24 -13.47
N SER A 57 8.99 14.43 -14.49
CA SER A 57 8.58 14.75 -15.85
C SER A 57 7.06 14.79 -16.00
N ASP A 58 6.56 15.62 -16.92
CA ASP A 58 5.13 15.74 -17.22
C ASP A 58 4.53 14.39 -17.63
N GLU A 59 5.25 13.62 -18.47
CA GLU A 59 4.83 12.28 -18.89
C GLU A 59 4.61 11.34 -17.69
N MET A 60 5.52 11.38 -16.70
CA MET A 60 5.40 10.56 -15.50
C MET A 60 4.26 11.04 -14.62
N PHE A 61 4.08 12.35 -14.47
CA PHE A 61 2.95 12.92 -13.74
C PHE A 61 1.61 12.48 -14.34
N ASP A 62 1.47 12.52 -15.67
CA ASP A 62 0.26 12.09 -16.38
C ASP A 62 0.00 10.59 -16.23
N LEU A 63 1.05 9.77 -16.27
CA LEU A 63 0.94 8.33 -16.02
C LEU A 63 0.45 8.04 -14.59
N LEU A 64 1.04 8.68 -13.58
CA LEU A 64 0.68 8.48 -12.18
C LEU A 64 -0.75 8.93 -11.90
N ASN A 65 -1.19 10.06 -12.47
CA ASN A 65 -2.58 10.52 -12.38
C ASN A 65 -3.54 9.49 -12.97
N ARG A 66 -3.28 9.00 -14.19
CA ARG A 66 -4.13 7.99 -14.85
C ARG A 66 -4.20 6.71 -14.04
N MET A 67 -3.08 6.24 -13.48
CA MET A 67 -3.06 5.04 -12.64
C MET A 67 -3.91 5.22 -11.38
N VAL A 68 -3.71 6.29 -10.61
CA VAL A 68 -4.49 6.51 -9.39
C VAL A 68 -5.97 6.68 -9.69
N ALA A 69 -6.33 7.36 -10.79
CA ALA A 69 -7.71 7.48 -11.22
C ALA A 69 -8.34 6.11 -11.57
N ALA A 70 -7.63 5.26 -12.31
CA ALA A 70 -8.14 3.97 -12.78
C ALA A 70 -8.23 2.91 -11.66
N VAL A 71 -7.20 2.79 -10.81
CA VAL A 71 -7.11 1.69 -9.84
C VAL A 71 -7.21 2.12 -8.38
N GLY A 72 -7.10 3.42 -8.09
CA GLY A 72 -7.13 3.97 -6.73
C GLY A 72 -8.52 4.03 -6.08
N LYS A 73 -9.62 3.87 -6.84
CA LYS A 73 -11.02 3.82 -6.35
C LYS A 73 -11.37 4.93 -5.31
N ASN A 74 -10.89 6.15 -5.51
CA ASN A 74 -11.01 7.30 -4.57
C ASN A 74 -10.41 7.08 -3.18
N ARG A 75 -9.58 6.05 -3.01
CA ARG A 75 -8.88 5.72 -1.77
C ARG A 75 -7.48 6.31 -1.74
N ALA A 76 -6.79 6.35 -2.88
CA ALA A 76 -5.44 6.86 -3.00
C ALA A 76 -5.40 8.26 -3.62
N SER A 77 -4.44 9.07 -3.19
CA SER A 77 -4.02 10.28 -3.91
C SER A 77 -2.71 10.02 -4.64
N VAL A 78 -2.41 10.81 -5.68
CA VAL A 78 -1.12 10.73 -6.38
C VAL A 78 0.05 10.95 -5.42
N GLY A 79 -0.07 11.91 -4.50
CA GLY A 79 0.95 12.16 -3.48
C GLY A 79 1.20 10.95 -2.58
N ASN A 80 0.13 10.28 -2.11
CA ASN A 80 0.27 9.08 -1.29
C ASN A 80 0.87 7.92 -2.08
N TYR A 81 0.38 7.70 -3.30
CA TYR A 81 0.89 6.65 -4.18
C TYR A 81 2.39 6.80 -4.45
N VAL A 82 2.84 8.01 -4.80
CA VAL A 82 4.27 8.31 -5.02
C VAL A 82 5.08 8.11 -3.73
N THR A 83 4.54 8.50 -2.58
CA THR A 83 5.22 8.33 -1.29
C THR A 83 5.44 6.86 -0.96
N GLU A 84 4.46 5.98 -1.21
CA GLU A 84 4.64 4.54 -1.01
C GLU A 84 5.66 3.94 -1.98
N ILE A 85 5.68 4.37 -3.25
CA ILE A 85 6.70 3.95 -4.22
C ILE A 85 8.09 4.34 -3.75
N VAL A 86 8.29 5.61 -3.36
CA VAL A 86 9.58 6.12 -2.91
C VAL A 86 10.02 5.42 -1.63
N ARG A 87 9.12 5.23 -0.66
CA ARG A 87 9.42 4.51 0.59
C ARG A 87 9.90 3.09 0.29
N GLU A 88 9.19 2.38 -0.56
CA GLU A 88 9.57 1.01 -0.91
C GLU A 88 10.92 0.97 -1.65
N HIS A 89 11.14 1.90 -2.58
CA HIS A 89 12.41 1.99 -3.29
C HIS A 89 13.58 2.20 -2.31
N VAL A 90 13.44 3.11 -1.35
CA VAL A 90 14.47 3.36 -0.32
C VAL A 90 14.69 2.13 0.54
N GLU A 91 13.62 1.46 0.98
CA GLU A 91 13.74 0.26 1.82
C GLU A 91 14.44 -0.89 1.08
N ARG A 92 14.00 -1.20 -0.15
CA ARG A 92 14.57 -2.29 -0.96
C ARG A 92 16.03 -2.05 -1.32
N ASN A 93 16.45 -0.80 -1.45
CA ASN A 93 17.81 -0.43 -1.87
C ASN A 93 18.66 0.13 -0.73
N ARG A 94 18.20 -0.01 0.53
CA ARG A 94 18.83 0.59 1.71
C ARG A 94 20.31 0.25 1.81
N GLU A 95 20.68 -1.01 1.57
CA GLU A 95 22.07 -1.48 1.64
C GLU A 95 22.95 -0.82 0.57
N SER A 96 22.46 -0.77 -0.68
CA SER A 96 23.18 -0.14 -1.79
C SER A 96 23.33 1.37 -1.59
N ILE A 97 22.27 2.05 -1.15
CA ILE A 97 22.28 3.48 -0.81
C ILE A 97 23.32 3.73 0.28
N ASN A 98 23.31 2.92 1.34
CA ASN A 98 24.27 3.02 2.42
C ASN A 98 25.71 2.79 1.95
N ALA A 99 25.98 1.77 1.14
CA ALA A 99 27.33 1.49 0.66
C ALA A 99 27.92 2.65 -0.17
N ILE A 100 27.13 3.23 -1.07
CA ILE A 100 27.50 4.44 -1.85
C ILE A 100 27.78 5.61 -0.91
N TYR A 101 26.95 5.77 0.12
CA TYR A 101 27.07 6.86 1.07
C TYR A 101 28.30 6.72 1.99
N PHE A 102 28.57 5.52 2.52
CA PHE A 102 29.75 5.20 3.34
C PHE A 102 31.09 5.40 2.61
N THR A 103 31.08 5.27 1.28
CA THR A 103 32.25 5.61 0.45
C THR A 103 32.57 7.11 0.52
N ASN A 104 31.61 7.95 0.94
CA ASN A 104 31.71 9.40 0.90
C ASN A 104 31.54 10.12 2.26
N THR A 105 30.82 9.61 3.28
CA THR A 105 30.84 9.99 4.74
C THR A 105 29.80 9.17 5.58
N ARG A 106 29.86 9.20 6.93
CA ARG A 106 29.03 8.45 7.95
C ARG A 106 27.56 8.17 7.58
N PRO A 107 26.89 7.09 8.06
CA PRO A 107 25.61 6.54 7.54
C PRO A 107 24.38 7.47 7.60
N LEU A 108 23.46 7.30 6.62
CA LEU A 108 22.28 8.17 6.40
C LEU A 108 21.07 7.74 7.25
N PHE A 109 21.06 6.48 7.69
CA PHE A 109 20.00 5.85 8.48
C PHE A 109 20.59 5.24 9.74
#